data_AF-A0A4Q1AW21-F1
#
_entry.id   AF-A0A4Q1AW21-F1
#
_cell.length_a   1.000
_cell.length_b   1.000
_cell.length_c   1.000
_cell.angle_alpha   90.00
_cell.angle_beta   90.00
_cell.angle_gamma   90.00
#
_symmetry.space_group_name_H-M   'P 1'
#
loop_
_entity.id
_entity.type
_entity.pdbx_description
1 polymer ?
#
loop_
_entity_poly.entity_id
_entity_poly.type
_entity_poly.pdbx_seq_one_letter_code
_entity_poly.pdbx_strand_id
1 'polypeptide(L)'
;MDKKKQMTFNLNNFLLSMSIALDKIESRYFNISDNHSKRVAYISLKLALEFNYKKEALFDICAYSFMHNIALKSSKEDLVNYCEFSNNYSKKLPFLFKEQKNVLKYQCEYYDGSGTFSLKEEDIPLFSQFISFAVLLDRTFDLGTCTIETRKEILRFLKENENKLFSNDLVECFEEFSEKESFWLDLQNENELLTFIFSTLNDESIALTFEEVLEITSIFTLLTNEDLTIITNASKVADFYNFEHKNKYTFMIAASLCNIGKLFIDDKLLLKQSSLESIEYEEIKAYPYYTKKVLSNIIGFNDICSYSYKIQEQINSLGYPFKLEGKDLSLKDRALSLTNIYTSLRGNKPYRKNYSKDEAFNILEEMAKENRVDETIVNDFKEIFK
;
A
#
# COMPACT_ATOMS: atom_id res chain seq x y z
N MET A 1 -19.56 18.40 6.61
CA MET A 1 -19.31 17.19 5.80
C MET A 1 -20.60 16.77 5.11
N ASP A 2 -20.65 16.82 3.78
CA ASP A 2 -21.77 16.28 3.00
C ASP A 2 -21.56 14.77 2.83
N LYS A 3 -22.29 13.94 3.58
CA LYS A 3 -22.14 12.47 3.55
C LYS A 3 -22.44 11.82 2.18
N LYS A 4 -23.04 12.56 1.23
CA LYS A 4 -23.25 12.10 -0.14
C LYS A 4 -22.04 12.32 -1.05
N LYS A 5 -21.15 13.25 -0.68
CA LYS A 5 -19.98 13.64 -1.48
C LYS A 5 -18.65 13.43 -0.78
N GLN A 6 -18.66 13.31 0.55
CA GLN A 6 -17.47 13.25 1.38
C GLN A 6 -17.52 12.06 2.34
N MET A 7 -16.34 11.59 2.72
CA MET A 7 -16.11 10.64 3.79
C MET A 7 -15.04 11.13 4.76
N THR A 8 -15.16 10.71 6.02
CA THR A 8 -14.11 10.87 7.01
C THR A 8 -12.95 9.95 6.64
N PHE A 9 -11.73 10.51 6.62
CA PHE A 9 -10.51 9.82 6.22
C PHE A 9 -9.38 10.13 7.21
N ASN A 10 -8.77 9.07 7.75
CA ASN A 10 -7.59 9.16 8.60
C ASN A 10 -6.40 8.59 7.81
N LEU A 11 -5.43 9.46 7.49
CA LEU A 11 -4.28 9.10 6.65
C LEU A 11 -3.41 8.02 7.28
N ASN A 12 -3.12 8.13 8.59
CA ASN A 12 -2.29 7.15 9.28
C ASN A 12 -2.97 5.79 9.42
N ASN A 13 -4.28 5.74 9.66
CA ASN A 13 -5.03 4.48 9.63
C ASN A 13 -5.00 3.83 8.24
N PHE A 14 -5.20 4.62 7.18
CA PHE A 14 -5.13 4.14 5.80
C PHE A 14 -3.72 3.61 5.46
N LEU A 15 -2.67 4.40 5.72
CA LEU A 15 -1.29 4.04 5.39
C LEU A 15 -0.77 2.89 6.24
N LEU A 16 -1.14 2.79 7.52
CA LEU A 16 -0.83 1.62 8.35
C LEU A 16 -1.39 0.33 7.75
N SER A 17 -2.61 0.39 7.21
CA SER A 17 -3.22 -0.75 6.52
C SER A 17 -2.47 -1.07 5.22
N MET A 18 -2.16 -0.05 4.41
CA MET A 18 -1.41 -0.23 3.16
C MET A 18 0.01 -0.76 3.39
N SER A 19 0.67 -0.34 4.47
CA SER A 19 2.05 -0.73 4.79
C SER A 19 2.18 -2.24 5.00
N ILE A 20 1.11 -2.94 5.40
CA ILE A 20 1.09 -4.41 5.50
C ILE A 20 1.43 -5.04 4.14
N ALA A 21 0.92 -4.47 3.04
CA ALA A 21 1.19 -4.95 1.70
C ALA A 21 2.58 -4.53 1.21
N LEU A 22 3.01 -3.31 1.53
CA LEU A 22 4.33 -2.78 1.16
C LEU A 22 5.48 -3.52 1.89
N ASP A 23 5.31 -3.83 3.17
CA ASP A 23 6.27 -4.61 3.96
C ASP A 23 6.50 -6.02 3.39
N LYS A 24 5.55 -6.59 2.66
CA LYS A 24 5.77 -7.87 1.96
C LYS A 24 6.66 -7.74 0.75
N ILE A 25 6.76 -6.57 0.14
CA ILE A 25 7.74 -6.28 -0.91
C ILE A 25 9.11 -6.13 -0.26
N GLU A 26 9.16 -5.36 0.83
CA GLU A 26 10.36 -5.12 1.62
C GLU A 26 11.01 -6.42 2.11
N SER A 27 10.24 -7.27 2.79
CA SER A 27 10.68 -8.55 3.34
C SER A 27 11.24 -9.48 2.27
N ARG A 28 10.64 -9.50 1.07
CA ARG A 28 11.14 -10.29 -0.07
C ARG A 28 12.50 -9.81 -0.58
N TYR A 29 12.79 -8.51 -0.49
CA TYR A 29 14.02 -7.93 -1.05
C TYR A 29 15.16 -7.88 -0.06
N PHE A 30 14.87 -7.73 1.23
CA PHE A 30 15.88 -7.52 2.27
C PHE A 30 15.88 -8.58 3.37
N ASN A 31 14.98 -9.58 3.30
CA ASN A 31 14.87 -10.67 4.28
C ASN A 31 14.65 -10.16 5.73
N ILE A 32 13.78 -9.17 5.88
CA ILE A 32 13.44 -8.53 7.16
C ILE A 32 12.16 -9.15 7.72
N SER A 33 12.05 -9.21 9.04
CA SER A 33 10.83 -9.61 9.73
C SER A 33 9.63 -8.70 9.42
N ASP A 34 8.42 -9.26 9.55
CA ASP A 34 7.18 -8.50 9.41
C ASP A 34 7.14 -7.28 10.35
N ASN A 35 6.32 -6.28 10.01
CA ASN A 35 6.15 -5.02 10.76
C ASN A 35 7.30 -4.00 10.61
N HIS A 36 8.10 -4.10 9.55
CA HIS A 36 9.16 -3.14 9.21
C HIS A 36 8.68 -1.68 9.26
N SER A 37 7.60 -1.34 8.53
CA SER A 37 7.09 0.03 8.50
C SER A 37 6.65 0.54 9.87
N LYS A 38 6.17 -0.35 10.76
CA LYS A 38 5.80 0.02 12.14
C LYS A 38 7.03 0.30 12.99
N ARG A 39 8.10 -0.48 12.85
CA ARG A 39 9.39 -0.21 13.51
C ARG A 39 10.01 1.10 13.00
N VAL A 40 9.96 1.34 11.69
CA VAL A 40 10.39 2.61 11.08
C VAL A 40 9.62 3.78 11.67
N ALA A 41 8.29 3.69 11.78
CA ALA A 41 7.46 4.72 12.41
C ALA A 41 7.78 4.92 13.90
N TYR A 42 7.95 3.84 14.66
CA TYR A 42 8.27 3.88 16.08
C TYR A 42 9.59 4.61 16.35
N ILE A 43 10.66 4.26 15.62
CA ILE A 43 11.97 4.90 15.77
C ILE A 43 11.92 6.36 15.30
N SER A 44 11.30 6.62 14.14
CA SER A 44 11.18 7.98 13.59
C SER A 44 10.43 8.91 14.55
N LEU A 45 9.36 8.43 15.19
CA LEU A 45 8.60 9.19 16.18
C LEU A 45 9.39 9.40 17.48
N LYS A 46 10.13 8.40 17.96
CA LYS A 46 11.00 8.57 19.13
C LYS A 46 12.06 9.64 18.90
N LEU A 47 12.74 9.60 17.76
CA LEU A 47 13.68 10.64 17.37
C LEU A 47 12.97 12.01 17.34
N ALA A 48 11.84 12.12 16.64
CA ALA A 48 11.12 13.39 16.49
C ALA A 48 10.62 14.01 17.81
N LEU A 49 10.33 13.19 18.83
CA LEU A 49 9.90 13.67 20.15
C LEU A 49 11.00 14.46 20.86
N GLU A 50 12.28 14.09 20.67
CA GLU A 50 13.43 14.82 21.25
C GLU A 50 13.58 16.24 20.64
N PHE A 51 13.11 16.43 19.40
CA PHE A 51 13.12 17.73 18.71
C PHE A 51 11.87 18.58 18.98
N ASN A 52 10.99 18.17 19.90
CA ASN A 52 9.80 18.92 20.34
C ASN A 52 8.86 19.34 19.19
N TYR A 53 8.69 18.49 18.19
CA TYR A 53 7.80 18.76 17.06
C TYR A 53 6.32 18.87 17.48
N LYS A 54 5.57 19.69 16.73
CA LYS A 54 4.12 19.80 16.87
C LYS A 54 3.44 18.46 16.53
N LYS A 55 2.23 18.24 17.03
CA LYS A 55 1.51 16.98 16.81
C LYS A 55 1.21 16.70 15.34
N GLU A 56 0.96 17.73 14.54
CA GLU A 56 0.75 17.63 13.10
C GLU A 56 2.02 17.14 12.38
N ALA A 57 3.19 17.56 12.86
CA ALA A 57 4.48 17.06 12.35
C ALA A 57 4.69 15.59 12.70
N LEU A 58 4.39 15.17 13.94
CA LEU A 58 4.45 13.75 14.34
C LEU A 58 3.49 12.90 13.50
N PHE A 59 2.27 13.39 13.24
CA PHE A 59 1.30 12.74 12.37
C PHE A 59 1.86 12.50 10.97
N ASP A 60 2.48 13.51 10.37
CA ASP A 60 3.07 13.41 9.03
C ASP A 60 4.32 12.53 8.99
N ILE A 61 5.20 12.59 10.01
CA ILE A 61 6.37 11.71 10.13
C ILE A 61 5.91 10.25 10.12
N CYS A 62 4.90 9.91 10.92
CA CYS A 62 4.34 8.56 10.94
C CYS A 62 3.79 8.14 9.57
N ALA A 63 3.07 9.03 8.90
CA ALA A 63 2.53 8.77 7.56
C ALA A 63 3.65 8.50 6.55
N TYR A 64 4.70 9.32 6.54
CA TYR A 64 5.87 9.10 5.69
C TYR A 64 6.58 7.77 6.02
N SER A 65 6.73 7.43 7.30
CA SER A 65 7.31 6.15 7.71
C SER A 65 6.50 4.95 7.20
N PHE A 66 5.17 5.00 7.22
CA PHE A 66 4.33 3.89 6.72
C PHE A 66 4.39 3.69 5.20
N MET A 67 4.79 4.71 4.45
CA MET A 67 4.81 4.66 2.99
C MET A 67 6.21 4.78 2.38
N HIS A 68 7.27 4.77 3.19
CA HIS A 68 8.64 5.04 2.74
C HIS A 68 9.05 4.18 1.54
N ASN A 69 8.59 2.92 1.50
CA ASN A 69 8.87 1.92 0.48
C ASN A 69 7.83 1.82 -0.64
N ILE A 70 6.94 2.81 -0.79
CA ILE A 70 5.84 2.77 -1.77
C ILE A 70 6.29 2.56 -3.22
N ALA A 71 7.48 3.05 -3.60
CA ALA A 71 8.03 2.91 -4.94
C ALA A 71 9.01 1.74 -5.10
N LEU A 72 9.21 0.93 -4.06
CA LEU A 72 10.26 -0.09 -4.03
C LEU A 72 10.11 -1.12 -5.15
N LYS A 73 8.87 -1.58 -5.41
CA LYS A 73 8.58 -2.55 -6.47
C LYS A 73 8.89 -2.04 -7.87
N SER A 74 8.62 -0.76 -8.15
CA SER A 74 8.77 -0.18 -9.49
C SER A 74 10.19 0.29 -9.79
N SER A 75 11.01 0.52 -8.75
CA SER A 75 12.26 1.28 -8.90
C SER A 75 13.39 0.79 -8.00
N LYS A 76 13.38 -0.49 -7.62
CA LYS A 76 14.39 -1.06 -6.72
C LYS A 76 15.83 -0.79 -7.16
N GLU A 77 16.11 -0.96 -8.46
CA GLU A 77 17.47 -0.88 -9.02
C GLU A 77 17.94 0.56 -9.30
N ASP A 78 17.04 1.54 -9.17
CA ASP A 78 17.30 2.94 -9.45
C ASP A 78 16.82 3.81 -8.29
N LEU A 79 17.75 4.13 -7.39
CA LEU A 79 17.48 4.91 -6.18
C LEU A 79 16.95 6.32 -6.49
N VAL A 80 17.34 6.91 -7.62
CA VAL A 80 16.83 8.22 -8.05
C VAL A 80 15.35 8.12 -8.37
N ASN A 81 14.98 7.14 -9.20
CA ASN A 81 13.57 6.91 -9.54
C ASN A 81 12.75 6.46 -8.33
N TYR A 82 13.31 5.63 -7.44
CA TYR A 82 12.66 5.25 -6.17
C TYR A 82 12.29 6.48 -5.34
N CYS A 83 13.22 7.40 -5.17
CA CYS A 83 13.00 8.64 -4.42
C CYS A 83 12.01 9.59 -5.11
N GLU A 84 12.16 9.80 -6.43
CA GLU A 84 11.28 10.70 -7.19
C GLU A 84 9.84 10.17 -7.24
N PHE A 85 9.65 8.87 -7.47
CA PHE A 85 8.31 8.27 -7.45
C PHE A 85 7.69 8.30 -6.06
N SER A 86 8.45 7.96 -5.02
CA SER A 86 7.96 8.05 -3.64
C SER A 86 7.49 9.47 -3.29
N ASN A 87 8.29 10.48 -3.66
CA ASN A 87 7.93 11.88 -3.49
C ASN A 87 6.67 12.26 -4.28
N ASN A 88 6.58 11.86 -5.55
CA ASN A 88 5.43 12.16 -6.41
C ASN A 88 4.13 11.53 -5.90
N TYR A 89 4.20 10.31 -5.36
CA TYR A 89 3.05 9.68 -4.70
C TYR A 89 2.68 10.42 -3.41
N SER A 90 3.66 10.79 -2.59
CA SER A 90 3.41 11.52 -1.34
C SER A 90 2.70 12.86 -1.56
N LYS A 91 2.98 13.58 -2.66
CA LYS A 91 2.37 14.88 -2.95
C LYS A 91 0.84 14.83 -3.11
N LYS A 92 0.27 13.65 -3.38
CA LYS A 92 -1.17 13.42 -3.51
C LYS A 92 -1.86 13.16 -2.16
N LEU A 93 -1.09 13.03 -1.08
CA LEU A 93 -1.61 12.71 0.24
C LEU A 93 -1.88 13.98 1.06
N PRO A 94 -2.91 13.96 1.92
CA PRO A 94 -3.35 15.11 2.68
C PRO A 94 -2.53 15.30 3.97
N PHE A 95 -1.23 15.56 3.83
CA PHE A 95 -0.35 15.89 4.96
C PHE A 95 -0.78 17.17 5.68
N LEU A 96 -0.62 17.21 7.00
CA LEU A 96 -1.09 18.30 7.87
C LEU A 96 -0.05 19.41 8.05
N PHE A 97 1.23 19.05 8.08
CA PHE A 97 2.37 19.91 8.35
C PHE A 97 3.01 20.43 7.05
N LYS A 98 2.44 21.53 6.53
CA LYS A 98 2.79 22.10 5.20
C LYS A 98 4.20 22.68 5.08
N GLU A 99 4.92 22.84 6.19
CA GLU A 99 6.28 23.40 6.21
C GLU A 99 7.29 22.45 5.56
N GLN A 100 7.04 21.13 5.61
CA GLN A 100 7.96 20.13 5.05
C GLN A 100 7.61 19.76 3.60
N LYS A 101 8.64 19.60 2.78
CA LYS A 101 8.52 19.21 1.37
C LYS A 101 9.63 18.22 1.01
N ASN A 102 9.37 17.39 0.00
CA ASN A 102 10.38 16.49 -0.57
C ASN A 102 10.94 15.46 0.42
N VAL A 103 10.21 15.12 1.49
CA VAL A 103 10.68 14.19 2.53
C VAL A 103 11.08 12.84 1.92
N LEU A 104 10.22 12.21 1.13
CA LEU A 104 10.56 10.94 0.48
C LEU A 104 11.48 11.08 -0.74
N LYS A 105 11.73 12.30 -1.23
CA LYS A 105 12.73 12.53 -2.27
C LYS A 105 14.14 12.37 -1.71
N TYR A 106 14.35 12.79 -0.47
CA TYR A 106 15.67 12.80 0.15
C TYR A 106 15.84 11.69 1.21
N GLN A 107 14.94 10.70 1.23
CA GLN A 107 14.99 9.58 2.18
C GLN A 107 16.18 8.62 1.98
N CYS A 108 16.92 8.76 0.86
CA CYS A 108 18.15 8.01 0.58
C CYS A 108 19.38 8.94 0.55
N GLU A 109 19.33 10.05 1.28
CA GLU A 109 20.50 10.86 1.58
C GLU A 109 21.25 10.34 2.81
N TYR A 110 22.55 10.58 2.83
CA TYR A 110 23.44 10.33 3.95
C TYR A 110 24.04 11.65 4.41
N TYR A 111 24.29 11.77 5.71
CA TYR A 111 24.69 13.02 6.34
C TYR A 111 25.94 13.69 5.71
N ASP A 112 26.89 12.91 5.20
CA ASP A 112 28.12 13.40 4.53
C ASP A 112 27.94 13.79 3.05
N GLY A 113 26.75 13.65 2.48
CA GLY A 113 26.49 13.91 1.07
C GLY A 113 26.84 12.78 0.11
N SER A 114 27.18 11.58 0.61
CA SER A 114 27.39 10.38 -0.22
C SER A 114 26.08 9.73 -0.71
N GLY A 115 24.93 10.31 -0.35
CA GLY A 115 23.60 9.83 -0.73
C GLY A 115 23.19 10.16 -2.17
N THR A 116 21.92 9.89 -2.47
CA THR A 116 21.38 9.81 -3.84
C THR A 116 21.42 11.15 -4.61
N PHE A 117 21.14 12.28 -3.95
CA PHE A 117 21.17 13.61 -4.59
C PHE A 117 22.26 14.51 -4.00
N SER A 118 23.14 13.94 -3.19
CA SER A 118 24.31 14.59 -2.59
C SER A 118 23.98 15.81 -1.72
N LEU A 119 22.77 15.87 -1.16
CA LEU A 119 22.50 16.77 -0.04
C LEU A 119 23.23 16.28 1.21
N LYS A 120 23.68 17.22 2.03
CA LYS A 120 24.47 16.96 3.24
C LYS A 120 23.93 17.73 4.43
N GLU A 121 24.20 17.22 5.62
CA GLU A 121 23.97 17.94 6.87
C GLU A 121 22.55 18.55 6.96
N GLU A 122 22.45 19.86 7.20
CA GLU A 122 21.21 20.62 7.33
C GLU A 122 20.42 20.80 6.02
N ASP A 123 21.04 20.54 4.85
CA ASP A 123 20.34 20.60 3.56
C ASP A 123 19.36 19.43 3.41
N ILE A 124 19.58 18.33 4.14
CA ILE A 124 18.70 17.16 4.14
C ILE A 124 17.51 17.45 5.06
N PRO A 125 16.25 17.38 4.59
CA PRO A 125 15.09 17.58 5.46
C PRO A 125 15.13 16.64 6.66
N LEU A 126 14.93 17.17 7.86
CA LEU A 126 15.10 16.38 9.09
C LEU A 126 14.18 15.14 9.13
N PHE A 127 12.96 15.24 8.56
CA PHE A 127 12.06 14.07 8.43
C PHE A 127 12.66 12.98 7.55
N SER A 128 13.38 13.34 6.48
CA SER A 128 14.10 12.39 5.63
C SER A 128 15.21 11.71 6.42
N GLN A 129 15.91 12.46 7.29
CA GLN A 129 16.95 11.90 8.16
C GLN A 129 16.35 10.90 9.16
N PHE A 130 15.21 11.21 9.82
CA PHE A 130 14.53 10.28 10.72
C PHE A 130 14.16 8.96 10.02
N ILE A 131 13.58 9.05 8.82
CA ILE A 131 13.16 7.88 8.04
C ILE A 131 14.38 7.09 7.57
N SER A 132 15.39 7.75 7.00
CA SER A 132 16.64 7.12 6.54
C SER A 132 17.33 6.38 7.68
N PHE A 133 17.41 7.02 8.86
CA PHE A 133 17.97 6.45 10.08
C PHE A 133 17.27 5.14 10.46
N ALA A 134 15.94 5.18 10.59
CA ALA A 134 15.16 4.03 11.02
C ALA A 134 15.14 2.89 9.98
N VAL A 135 15.02 3.24 8.69
CA VAL A 135 15.03 2.28 7.58
C VAL A 135 16.38 1.58 7.48
N LEU A 136 17.49 2.32 7.53
CA LEU A 136 18.83 1.74 7.39
C LEU A 136 19.13 0.77 8.54
N LEU A 137 18.78 1.12 9.78
CA LEU A 137 18.96 0.21 10.92
C LEU A 137 18.13 -1.06 10.77
N ASP A 138 16.83 -0.95 10.50
CA ASP A 138 15.97 -2.13 10.43
C ASP A 138 16.27 -3.03 9.23
N ARG A 139 16.69 -2.43 8.10
CA ARG A 139 17.17 -3.19 6.94
C ARG A 139 18.48 -3.93 7.20
N THR A 140 19.38 -3.34 7.99
CA THR A 140 20.72 -3.90 8.22
C THR A 140 20.71 -4.98 9.29
N PHE A 141 19.91 -4.78 10.36
CA PHE A 141 20.00 -5.60 11.56
C PHE A 141 18.74 -6.40 11.91
N ASP A 142 17.64 -6.22 11.16
CA ASP A 142 16.32 -6.80 11.45
C ASP A 142 15.92 -6.66 12.94
N LEU A 143 15.43 -5.47 13.30
CA LEU A 143 15.19 -5.15 14.72
C LEU A 143 14.05 -5.97 15.33
N GLY A 144 13.23 -6.62 14.50
CA GLY A 144 12.17 -7.53 14.96
C GLY A 144 12.70 -8.85 15.54
N THR A 145 13.99 -9.18 15.33
CA THR A 145 14.63 -10.40 15.84
C THR A 145 15.92 -10.13 16.63
N CYS A 146 16.12 -8.88 17.06
CA CYS A 146 17.36 -8.39 17.66
C CYS A 146 17.78 -9.10 18.97
N THR A 147 19.02 -9.63 19.02
CA THR A 147 19.62 -10.19 20.24
C THR A 147 20.49 -9.17 20.97
N ILE A 148 20.98 -9.51 22.17
CA ILE A 148 21.89 -8.63 22.94
C ILE A 148 23.17 -8.34 22.15
N GLU A 149 23.68 -9.33 21.39
CA GLU A 149 24.83 -9.19 20.52
C GLU A 149 24.53 -8.19 19.39
N THR A 150 23.39 -8.35 18.71
CA THR A 150 22.95 -7.42 17.66
C THR A 150 22.82 -5.99 18.18
N ARG A 151 22.34 -5.77 19.41
CA ARG A 151 22.28 -4.43 20.03
C ARG A 151 23.66 -3.77 20.12
N LYS A 152 24.67 -4.52 20.55
CA LYS A 152 26.05 -4.01 20.64
C LYS A 152 26.61 -3.69 19.25
N GLU A 153 26.28 -4.50 18.26
CA GLU A 153 26.68 -4.26 16.87
C GLU A 153 26.02 -3.00 16.29
N ILE A 154 24.74 -2.77 16.58
CA ILE A 154 24.02 -1.55 16.18
C ILE A 154 24.68 -0.31 16.78
N LEU A 155 24.95 -0.30 18.09
CA LEU A 155 25.58 0.85 18.76
C LEU A 155 26.99 1.12 18.21
N ARG A 156 27.77 0.07 17.94
CA ARG A 156 29.08 0.22 17.27
C ARG A 156 28.92 0.77 15.86
N PHE A 157 27.97 0.27 15.08
CA PHE A 157 27.70 0.73 13.71
C PHE A 157 27.30 2.20 13.68
N LEU A 158 26.43 2.64 14.58
CA LEU A 158 26.03 4.04 14.71
C LEU A 158 27.24 4.94 14.99
N LYS A 159 28.08 4.56 15.95
CA LYS A 159 29.29 5.29 16.30
C LYS A 159 30.32 5.37 15.17
N GLU A 160 30.49 4.29 14.40
CA GLU A 160 31.42 4.27 13.26
C GLU A 160 30.94 5.13 12.07
N ASN A 161 29.63 5.37 11.99
CA ASN A 161 28.94 6.08 10.92
C ASN A 161 28.36 7.44 11.36
N GLU A 162 28.71 7.89 12.55
CA GLU A 162 28.38 9.21 13.07
C GLU A 162 28.99 10.30 12.17
N ASN A 163 28.18 11.31 11.84
CA ASN A 163 28.48 12.37 10.87
C ASN A 163 28.85 11.86 9.46
N LYS A 164 28.55 10.59 9.14
CA LYS A 164 28.67 10.02 7.79
C LYS A 164 27.31 9.64 7.23
N LEU A 165 26.68 8.65 7.86
CA LEU A 165 25.34 8.21 7.48
C LEU A 165 24.26 8.99 8.25
N PHE A 166 24.55 9.33 9.50
CA PHE A 166 23.63 9.97 10.44
C PHE A 166 24.26 11.22 11.05
N SER A 167 23.44 12.19 11.46
CA SER A 167 23.93 13.29 12.28
C SER A 167 24.30 12.79 13.68
N ASN A 168 25.25 13.46 14.34
CA ASN A 168 25.57 13.21 15.74
C ASN A 168 24.32 13.34 16.65
N ASP A 169 23.50 14.38 16.47
CA ASP A 169 22.27 14.58 17.24
C ASP A 169 21.33 13.36 17.21
N LEU A 170 21.14 12.73 16.04
CA LEU A 170 20.27 11.54 15.92
C LEU A 170 20.88 10.31 16.57
N VAL A 171 22.21 10.17 16.50
CA VAL A 171 22.93 9.08 17.16
C VAL A 171 22.79 9.22 18.68
N GLU A 172 23.02 10.41 19.23
CA GLU A 172 22.88 10.69 20.67
C GLU A 172 21.45 10.44 21.15
N CYS A 173 20.44 10.92 20.42
CA CYS A 173 19.03 10.65 20.74
C CYS A 173 18.73 9.14 20.78
N PHE A 174 19.24 8.39 19.79
CA PHE A 174 19.03 6.94 19.73
C PHE A 174 19.73 6.24 20.89
N GLU A 175 20.98 6.60 21.19
CA GLU A 175 21.72 6.04 22.32
C GLU A 175 20.92 6.17 23.61
N GLU A 176 20.37 7.34 23.91
CA GLU A 176 19.60 7.60 25.14
C GLU A 176 18.36 6.69 25.27
N PHE A 177 17.47 6.65 24.28
CA PHE A 177 16.28 5.82 24.43
C PHE A 177 16.56 4.32 24.27
N SER A 178 17.69 3.94 23.65
CA SER A 178 18.11 2.55 23.49
C SER A 178 18.74 1.94 24.75
N GLU A 179 19.05 2.75 25.77
CA GLU A 179 19.50 2.23 27.08
C GLU A 179 18.42 1.38 27.76
N LYS A 180 17.15 1.68 27.51
CA LYS A 180 16.00 1.01 28.12
C LYS A 180 15.79 -0.35 27.47
N GLU A 181 15.75 -1.43 28.24
CA GLU A 181 15.44 -2.76 27.71
C GLU A 181 14.06 -2.82 27.07
N SER A 182 13.11 -2.02 27.56
CA SER A 182 11.76 -1.93 26.99
C SER A 182 11.78 -1.49 25.53
N PHE A 183 12.66 -0.58 25.13
CA PHE A 183 12.78 -0.14 23.73
C PHE A 183 13.03 -1.32 22.78
N TRP A 184 13.95 -2.21 23.16
CA TRP A 184 14.29 -3.37 22.35
C TRP A 184 13.22 -4.45 22.38
N LEU A 185 12.49 -4.59 23.48
CA LEU A 185 11.36 -5.52 23.59
C LEU A 185 10.15 -5.03 22.78
N ASP A 186 9.89 -3.73 22.79
CA ASP A 186 8.81 -3.09 22.00
C ASP A 186 9.03 -3.33 20.50
N LEU A 187 10.26 -3.21 20.01
CA LEU A 187 10.60 -3.43 18.60
C LEU A 187 10.23 -4.85 18.09
N GLN A 188 10.16 -5.83 18.99
CA GLN A 188 9.83 -7.22 18.67
C GLN A 188 8.34 -7.54 18.88
N ASN A 189 7.54 -6.57 19.33
CA ASN A 189 6.13 -6.76 19.65
C ASN A 189 5.24 -5.76 18.91
N GLU A 190 4.47 -6.27 17.94
CA GLU A 190 3.55 -5.46 17.13
C GLU A 190 2.57 -4.62 17.96
N ASN A 191 2.05 -5.18 19.07
CA ASN A 191 1.06 -4.46 19.88
C ASN A 191 1.69 -3.29 20.63
N GLU A 192 2.93 -3.42 21.10
CA GLU A 192 3.65 -2.33 21.76
C GLU A 192 4.01 -1.22 20.77
N LEU A 193 4.45 -1.60 19.55
CA LEU A 193 4.67 -0.64 18.45
C LEU A 193 3.41 0.18 18.18
N LEU A 194 2.26 -0.49 18.00
CA LEU A 194 1.00 0.17 17.72
C LEU A 194 0.52 1.02 18.90
N THR A 195 0.66 0.53 20.13
CA THR A 195 0.27 1.26 21.34
C THR A 195 1.07 2.55 21.47
N PHE A 196 2.39 2.50 21.25
CA PHE A 196 3.23 3.70 21.24
C PHE A 196 2.83 4.66 20.12
N ILE A 197 2.68 4.18 18.88
CA ILE A 197 2.32 5.02 17.74
C ILE A 197 0.99 5.74 18.01
N PHE A 198 -0.06 5.00 18.38
CA PHE A 198 -1.38 5.61 18.59
C PHE A 198 -1.49 6.48 19.83
N SER A 199 -0.71 6.22 20.88
CA SER A 199 -0.67 7.10 22.06
C SER A 199 0.14 8.38 21.82
N THR A 200 1.10 8.34 20.90
CA THR A 200 1.90 9.51 20.49
C THR A 200 1.12 10.43 19.55
N LEU A 201 0.30 9.85 18.67
CA LEU A 201 -0.44 10.59 17.66
C LEU A 201 -1.78 11.12 18.18
N ASN A 202 -2.24 12.22 17.60
CA ASN A 202 -3.66 12.56 17.67
C ASN A 202 -4.44 11.73 16.64
N ASP A 203 -5.69 11.39 16.96
CA ASP A 203 -6.65 10.90 15.97
C ASP A 203 -7.09 12.05 15.07
N GLU A 204 -6.29 12.32 14.04
CA GLU A 204 -6.59 13.33 13.03
C GLU A 204 -7.32 12.70 11.85
N SER A 205 -8.60 13.05 11.73
CA SER A 205 -9.47 12.66 10.63
C SER A 205 -9.95 13.88 9.89
N ILE A 206 -9.83 13.87 8.57
CA ILE A 206 -10.28 14.96 7.69
C ILE A 206 -11.46 14.51 6.85
N ALA A 207 -12.29 15.46 6.41
CA ALA A 207 -13.36 15.19 5.45
C ALA A 207 -12.81 15.35 4.04
N LEU A 208 -12.66 14.24 3.31
CA LEU A 208 -12.29 14.23 1.90
C LEU A 208 -13.51 13.95 1.04
N THR A 209 -13.54 14.51 -0.16
CA THR A 209 -14.43 14.06 -1.23
C THR A 209 -14.08 12.63 -1.65
N PHE A 210 -15.03 11.90 -2.19
CA PHE A 210 -14.74 10.56 -2.69
C PHE A 210 -13.77 10.58 -3.89
N GLU A 211 -13.73 11.68 -4.64
CA GLU A 211 -12.78 11.97 -5.71
C GLU A 211 -11.34 12.04 -5.19
N GLU A 212 -11.11 12.80 -4.12
CA GLU A 212 -9.80 12.90 -3.46
C GLU A 212 -9.36 11.53 -2.92
N VAL A 213 -10.28 10.77 -2.33
CA VAL A 213 -9.97 9.40 -1.88
C VAL A 213 -9.61 8.50 -3.05
N LEU A 214 -10.33 8.58 -4.17
CA LEU A 214 -10.00 7.83 -5.37
C LEU A 214 -8.62 8.21 -5.95
N GLU A 215 -8.26 9.50 -5.92
CA GLU A 215 -6.93 9.94 -6.34
C GLU A 215 -5.84 9.30 -5.47
N ILE A 216 -6.04 9.28 -4.16
CA ILE A 216 -5.13 8.62 -3.20
C ILE A 216 -5.03 7.11 -3.51
N THR A 217 -6.15 6.42 -3.66
CA THR A 217 -6.15 4.96 -3.86
C THR A 217 -5.66 4.55 -5.24
N SER A 218 -5.75 5.44 -6.24
CA SER A 218 -5.19 5.20 -7.59
C SER A 218 -3.68 5.00 -7.60
N ILE A 219 -2.96 5.57 -6.61
CA ILE A 219 -1.51 5.33 -6.43
C ILE A 219 -1.25 3.83 -6.32
N PHE A 220 -2.04 3.12 -5.51
CA PHE A 220 -1.89 1.71 -5.24
C PHE A 220 -2.33 0.82 -6.41
N THR A 221 -3.23 1.32 -7.28
CA THR A 221 -3.56 0.66 -8.54
C THR A 221 -2.33 0.52 -9.43
N LEU A 222 -1.50 1.57 -9.53
CA LEU A 222 -0.28 1.58 -10.34
C LEU A 222 0.81 0.64 -9.81
N LEU A 223 0.74 0.25 -8.54
CA LEU A 223 1.67 -0.74 -7.96
C LEU A 223 1.31 -2.19 -8.36
N THR A 224 0.08 -2.41 -8.82
CA THR A 224 -0.47 -3.75 -9.06
C THR A 224 -0.99 -3.96 -10.48
N ASN A 225 -1.09 -2.89 -11.27
CA ASN A 225 -1.56 -2.89 -12.66
C ASN A 225 -0.68 -1.94 -13.49
N GLU A 226 -0.66 -2.16 -14.80
CA GLU A 226 0.12 -1.31 -15.73
C GLU A 226 -0.45 0.12 -15.82
N ASP A 227 -1.76 0.29 -15.65
CA ASP A 227 -2.46 1.56 -15.81
C ASP A 227 -3.72 1.66 -14.92
N LEU A 228 -4.51 2.72 -15.13
CA LEU A 228 -5.77 3.01 -14.42
C LEU A 228 -7.02 2.54 -15.18
N THR A 229 -6.88 1.64 -16.17
CA THR A 229 -7.98 1.21 -17.03
C THR A 229 -9.12 0.57 -16.23
N ILE A 230 -8.81 -0.17 -15.15
CA ILE A 230 -9.84 -0.77 -14.30
C ILE A 230 -10.76 0.28 -13.64
N ILE A 231 -10.20 1.42 -13.22
CA ILE A 231 -10.97 2.53 -12.64
C ILE A 231 -11.85 3.19 -13.71
N THR A 232 -11.29 3.37 -14.92
CA THR A 232 -12.01 3.95 -16.06
C THR A 232 -13.19 3.05 -16.47
N ASN A 233 -12.97 1.74 -16.56
CA ASN A 233 -14.03 0.78 -16.86
C ASN A 233 -15.08 0.73 -15.74
N ALA A 234 -14.65 0.79 -14.47
CA ALA A 234 -15.58 0.85 -13.34
C ALA A 234 -16.46 2.11 -13.37
N SER A 235 -15.93 3.26 -13.79
CA SER A 235 -16.74 4.48 -14.00
C SER A 235 -17.83 4.25 -15.04
N LYS A 236 -17.48 3.70 -16.22
CA LYS A 236 -18.44 3.45 -17.30
C LYS A 236 -19.58 2.54 -16.85
N VAL A 237 -19.25 1.48 -16.10
CA VAL A 237 -20.22 0.54 -15.54
C VAL A 237 -21.12 1.24 -14.52
N ALA A 238 -20.55 2.03 -13.61
CA ALA A 238 -21.33 2.78 -12.63
C ALA A 238 -22.27 3.80 -13.27
N ASP A 239 -21.83 4.46 -14.35
CA ASP A 239 -22.64 5.42 -15.12
C ASP A 239 -23.81 4.73 -15.83
N PHE A 240 -23.57 3.57 -16.45
CA PHE A 240 -24.64 2.79 -17.11
C PHE A 240 -25.74 2.37 -16.15
N TYR A 241 -25.37 1.89 -14.96
CA TYR A 241 -26.35 1.52 -13.91
C TYR A 241 -26.89 2.72 -13.12
N ASN A 242 -26.54 3.96 -13.49
CA ASN A 242 -26.96 5.19 -12.82
C ASN A 242 -26.70 5.16 -11.30
N PHE A 243 -25.53 4.68 -10.89
CA PHE A 243 -25.17 4.69 -9.47
C PHE A 243 -25.10 6.13 -8.96
N GLU A 244 -25.77 6.38 -7.83
CA GLU A 244 -25.64 7.67 -7.14
C GLU A 244 -24.18 7.99 -6.82
N HIS A 245 -23.85 9.28 -6.74
CA HIS A 245 -22.50 9.80 -6.54
C HIS A 245 -21.64 8.98 -5.56
N LYS A 246 -22.11 8.82 -4.31
CA LYS A 246 -21.43 8.02 -3.29
C LYS A 246 -21.17 6.58 -3.75
N ASN A 247 -22.20 5.92 -4.29
CA ASN A 247 -22.10 4.53 -4.74
C ASN A 247 -21.14 4.38 -5.93
N LYS A 248 -21.16 5.32 -6.87
CA LYS A 248 -20.24 5.37 -8.02
C LYS A 248 -18.79 5.43 -7.54
N TYR A 249 -18.45 6.37 -6.66
CA TYR A 249 -17.08 6.47 -6.21
C TYR A 249 -16.66 5.36 -5.25
N THR A 250 -17.54 4.87 -4.37
CA THR A 250 -17.26 3.65 -3.58
C THR A 250 -16.91 2.47 -4.49
N PHE A 251 -17.64 2.31 -5.61
CA PHE A 251 -17.37 1.26 -6.60
C PHE A 251 -16.04 1.46 -7.32
N MET A 252 -15.70 2.69 -7.70
CA MET A 252 -14.42 3.03 -8.34
C MET A 252 -13.23 2.89 -7.38
N ILE A 253 -13.38 3.28 -6.11
CA ILE A 253 -12.35 3.09 -5.08
C ILE A 253 -12.13 1.59 -4.84
N ALA A 254 -13.19 0.79 -4.78
CA ALA A 254 -13.06 -0.66 -4.69
C ALA A 254 -12.32 -1.24 -5.92
N ALA A 255 -12.64 -0.77 -7.12
CA ALA A 255 -11.92 -1.16 -8.34
C ALA A 255 -10.42 -0.81 -8.27
N SER A 256 -10.08 0.35 -7.69
CA SER A 256 -8.68 0.79 -7.57
C SER A 256 -7.85 -0.08 -6.61
N LEU A 257 -8.48 -0.68 -5.61
CA LEU A 257 -7.82 -1.45 -4.54
C LEU A 257 -8.03 -2.97 -4.64
N CYS A 258 -8.85 -3.46 -5.57
CA CYS A 258 -9.21 -4.89 -5.63
C CYS A 258 -7.99 -5.81 -5.78
N ASN A 259 -6.91 -5.31 -6.38
CA ASN A 259 -5.67 -6.04 -6.63
C ASN A 259 -4.55 -5.78 -5.60
N ILE A 260 -4.79 -5.02 -4.53
CA ILE A 260 -3.74 -4.69 -3.54
C ILE A 260 -3.11 -5.94 -2.92
N GLY A 261 -3.89 -6.99 -2.71
CA GLY A 261 -3.40 -8.27 -2.21
C GLY A 261 -2.39 -8.97 -3.12
N LYS A 262 -2.25 -8.57 -4.40
CA LYS A 262 -1.21 -9.11 -5.28
C LYS A 262 0.20 -8.75 -4.83
N LEU A 263 0.38 -7.73 -3.99
CA LEU A 263 1.70 -7.37 -3.44
C LEU A 263 2.29 -8.45 -2.51
N PHE A 264 1.44 -9.36 -2.01
CA PHE A 264 1.83 -10.52 -1.22
C PHE A 264 2.33 -11.69 -2.08
N ILE A 265 2.13 -11.64 -3.39
CA ILE A 265 2.50 -12.71 -4.32
C ILE A 265 3.86 -12.38 -4.94
N ASP A 266 4.73 -13.37 -5.08
CA ASP A 266 6.05 -13.19 -5.69
C ASP A 266 5.92 -12.69 -7.14
N ASP A 267 6.71 -11.68 -7.50
CA ASP A 267 6.73 -11.12 -8.85
C ASP A 267 7.20 -12.15 -9.88
N LYS A 268 8.05 -13.12 -9.50
CA LYS A 268 8.43 -14.26 -10.37
C LYS A 268 7.20 -15.05 -10.84
N LEU A 269 6.20 -15.15 -9.97
CA LEU A 269 4.95 -15.85 -10.26
C LEU A 269 4.01 -14.97 -11.10
N LEU A 270 3.85 -13.70 -10.71
CA LEU A 270 2.97 -12.76 -11.42
C LEU A 270 3.45 -12.42 -12.83
N LEU A 271 4.78 -12.45 -13.06
CA LEU A 271 5.42 -12.11 -14.33
C LEU A 271 5.82 -13.35 -15.15
N LYS A 272 5.42 -14.55 -14.73
CA LYS A 272 5.75 -15.81 -15.42
C LYS A 272 5.20 -15.80 -16.85
N GLN A 273 6.07 -16.13 -17.81
CA GLN A 273 5.78 -16.15 -19.24
C GLN A 273 5.16 -17.48 -19.70
N SER A 274 5.46 -18.57 -19.00
CA SER A 274 4.84 -19.87 -19.22
C SER A 274 3.55 -20.03 -18.42
N SER A 275 2.76 -21.05 -18.76
CA SER A 275 1.58 -21.43 -17.98
C SER A 275 1.94 -21.69 -16.51
N LEU A 276 1.04 -21.30 -15.63
CA LEU A 276 1.14 -21.59 -14.20
C LEU A 276 0.84 -23.06 -13.94
N GLU A 277 1.61 -23.67 -13.06
CA GLU A 277 1.30 -24.96 -12.47
C GLU A 277 0.11 -24.85 -11.51
N SER A 278 -0.49 -25.98 -11.14
CA SER A 278 -1.65 -25.97 -10.24
C SER A 278 -1.32 -25.35 -8.87
N ILE A 279 -0.15 -25.66 -8.31
CA ILE A 279 0.30 -25.11 -7.02
C ILE A 279 0.53 -23.60 -7.09
N GLU A 280 1.17 -23.15 -8.16
CA GLU A 280 1.40 -21.74 -8.49
C GLU A 280 0.07 -20.98 -8.62
N TYR A 281 -0.93 -21.60 -9.24
CA TYR A 281 -2.25 -20.99 -9.36
C TYR A 281 -2.96 -20.86 -8.00
N GLU A 282 -2.81 -21.83 -7.10
CA GLU A 282 -3.36 -21.73 -5.73
C GLU A 282 -2.74 -20.57 -4.93
N GLU A 283 -1.45 -20.29 -5.12
CA GLU A 283 -0.82 -19.11 -4.50
C GLU A 283 -1.43 -17.80 -5.00
N ILE A 284 -1.63 -17.66 -6.33
CA ILE A 284 -2.27 -16.47 -6.89
C ILE A 284 -3.71 -16.33 -6.36
N LYS A 285 -4.46 -17.42 -6.20
CA LYS A 285 -5.83 -17.37 -5.68
C LYS A 285 -5.94 -16.77 -4.28
N ALA A 286 -4.85 -16.68 -3.52
CA ALA A 286 -4.86 -16.06 -2.19
C ALA A 286 -4.97 -14.52 -2.22
N TYR A 287 -4.69 -13.86 -3.36
CA TYR A 287 -4.63 -12.40 -3.40
C TYR A 287 -5.92 -11.69 -2.93
N PRO A 288 -7.17 -12.14 -3.21
CA PRO A 288 -8.35 -11.46 -2.71
C PRO A 288 -8.51 -11.59 -1.18
N TYR A 289 -8.00 -12.68 -0.58
CA TYR A 289 -7.92 -12.81 0.88
C TYR A 289 -6.98 -11.74 1.46
N TYR A 290 -5.80 -11.54 0.84
CA TYR A 290 -4.89 -10.48 1.26
C TYR A 290 -5.46 -9.07 1.02
N THR A 291 -6.22 -8.86 -0.06
CA THR A 291 -6.99 -7.63 -0.25
C THR A 291 -7.94 -7.37 0.93
N LYS A 292 -8.69 -8.38 1.38
CA LYS A 292 -9.53 -8.27 2.59
C LYS A 292 -8.71 -7.91 3.82
N LYS A 293 -7.59 -8.62 4.05
CA LYS A 293 -6.70 -8.42 5.21
C LYS A 293 -6.19 -6.98 5.31
N VAL A 294 -5.83 -6.37 4.18
CA VAL A 294 -5.35 -5.00 4.10
C VAL A 294 -6.47 -3.99 4.36
N LEU A 295 -7.63 -4.18 3.71
CA LEU A 295 -8.70 -3.18 3.68
C LEU A 295 -9.65 -3.23 4.88
N SER A 296 -9.76 -4.36 5.59
CA SER A 296 -10.73 -4.52 6.67
C SER A 296 -10.49 -3.63 7.89
N ASN A 297 -9.27 -3.14 8.07
CA ASN A 297 -8.88 -2.31 9.22
C ASN A 297 -8.95 -0.81 8.92
N ILE A 298 -9.36 -0.44 7.70
CA ILE A 298 -9.50 0.97 7.30
C ILE A 298 -10.88 1.48 7.70
N ILE A 299 -10.90 2.50 8.53
CA ILE A 299 -12.14 3.11 9.03
C ILE A 299 -12.92 3.71 7.85
N GLY A 300 -14.20 3.35 7.74
CA GLY A 300 -15.09 3.85 6.69
C GLY A 300 -15.00 3.09 5.36
N PHE A 301 -14.17 2.06 5.24
CA PHE A 301 -13.96 1.30 3.99
C PHE A 301 -14.78 -0.01 3.91
N ASN A 302 -15.80 -0.21 4.75
CA ASN A 302 -16.55 -1.47 4.80
C ASN A 302 -17.10 -1.92 3.42
N ASP A 303 -17.79 -1.03 2.70
CA ASP A 303 -18.33 -1.34 1.36
C ASP A 303 -17.20 -1.50 0.33
N ILE A 304 -16.18 -0.65 0.40
CA ILE A 304 -14.99 -0.70 -0.47
C ILE A 304 -14.30 -2.06 -0.35
N CYS A 305 -14.03 -2.48 0.89
CA CYS A 305 -13.43 -3.77 1.22
C CYS A 305 -14.30 -4.93 0.72
N SER A 306 -15.60 -4.90 1.01
CA SER A 306 -16.57 -5.92 0.60
C SER A 306 -16.54 -6.18 -0.91
N TYR A 307 -16.61 -5.11 -1.71
CA TYR A 307 -16.56 -5.23 -3.17
C TYR A 307 -15.18 -5.70 -3.67
N SER A 308 -14.11 -5.20 -3.04
CA SER A 308 -12.72 -5.47 -3.45
C SER A 308 -12.30 -6.93 -3.25
N TYR A 309 -12.66 -7.56 -2.12
CA TYR A 309 -12.18 -8.92 -1.84
C TYR A 309 -12.98 -10.02 -2.55
N LYS A 310 -14.22 -9.72 -2.98
CA LYS A 310 -15.08 -10.67 -3.69
C LYS A 310 -14.81 -10.71 -5.20
N ILE A 311 -13.76 -10.05 -5.66
CA ILE A 311 -13.46 -9.79 -7.08
C ILE A 311 -13.25 -11.06 -7.93
N GLN A 312 -13.00 -12.21 -7.31
CA GLN A 312 -12.82 -13.51 -7.97
C GLN A 312 -13.91 -14.54 -7.62
N GLU A 313 -14.96 -14.11 -6.91
CA GLU A 313 -16.12 -14.96 -6.65
C GLU A 313 -16.99 -15.11 -7.90
N GLN A 314 -17.65 -16.27 -8.03
CA GLN A 314 -18.47 -16.65 -9.18
C GLN A 314 -19.86 -17.07 -8.69
N ILE A 315 -20.89 -16.84 -9.51
CA ILE A 315 -22.29 -17.04 -9.07
C ILE A 315 -22.65 -18.52 -8.82
N ASN A 316 -21.89 -19.46 -9.40
CA ASN A 316 -21.99 -20.91 -9.16
C ASN A 316 -21.14 -21.43 -7.99
N SER A 317 -20.60 -20.54 -7.15
CA SER A 317 -19.79 -20.90 -5.97
C SER A 317 -18.46 -21.61 -6.26
N LEU A 318 -18.02 -21.64 -7.53
CA LEU A 318 -16.70 -22.15 -7.93
C LEU A 318 -15.60 -21.08 -7.91
N GLY A 319 -15.96 -19.85 -7.51
CA GLY A 319 -15.03 -18.75 -7.29
C GLY A 319 -14.17 -18.94 -6.04
N TYR A 320 -13.31 -17.97 -5.77
CA TYR A 320 -12.36 -18.01 -4.67
C TYR A 320 -12.16 -16.61 -4.05
N PRO A 321 -11.66 -16.53 -2.80
CA PRO A 321 -11.27 -17.63 -1.92
C PRO A 321 -12.37 -18.10 -0.94
N PHE A 322 -13.54 -17.44 -0.90
CA PHE A 322 -14.58 -17.71 0.08
C PHE A 322 -15.70 -18.62 -0.45
N LYS A 323 -15.74 -18.88 -1.77
CA LYS A 323 -16.74 -19.75 -2.43
C LYS A 323 -18.16 -19.27 -2.18
N LEU A 324 -18.38 -17.97 -2.33
CA LEU A 324 -19.68 -17.34 -2.09
C LEU A 324 -20.69 -17.79 -3.13
N GLU A 325 -21.96 -17.92 -2.72
CA GLU A 325 -23.03 -18.24 -3.65
C GLU A 325 -23.54 -16.97 -4.34
N GLY A 326 -24.19 -17.12 -5.50
CA GLY A 326 -24.75 -15.97 -6.23
C GLY A 326 -25.63 -15.07 -5.37
N LYS A 327 -26.40 -15.62 -4.42
CA LYS A 327 -27.25 -14.84 -3.48
C LYS A 327 -26.46 -13.94 -2.53
N ASP A 328 -25.18 -14.25 -2.29
CA ASP A 328 -24.27 -13.50 -1.41
C ASP A 328 -23.49 -12.40 -2.17
N LEU A 329 -23.66 -12.38 -3.50
CA LEU A 329 -23.05 -11.43 -4.42
C LEU A 329 -24.12 -10.43 -4.91
N SER A 330 -24.00 -9.18 -4.46
CA SER A 330 -24.82 -8.07 -4.91
C SER A 330 -24.56 -7.73 -6.39
N LEU A 331 -25.43 -6.91 -6.99
CA LEU A 331 -25.20 -6.37 -8.34
C LEU A 331 -23.81 -5.73 -8.47
N LYS A 332 -23.38 -4.96 -7.47
CA LYS A 332 -22.06 -4.31 -7.46
C LYS A 332 -20.92 -5.33 -7.37
N ASP A 333 -21.07 -6.38 -6.58
CA ASP A 333 -20.06 -7.45 -6.50
C ASP A 333 -19.87 -8.13 -7.88
N ARG A 334 -20.99 -8.53 -8.51
CA ARG A 334 -20.98 -9.20 -9.81
C ARG A 334 -20.47 -8.28 -10.93
N ALA A 335 -20.92 -7.03 -10.95
CA ALA A 335 -20.49 -6.04 -11.93
C ALA A 335 -19.00 -5.70 -11.79
N LEU A 336 -18.47 -5.59 -10.57
CA LEU A 336 -17.04 -5.32 -10.36
C LEU A 336 -16.17 -6.52 -10.75
N SER A 337 -16.59 -7.74 -10.39
CA SER A 337 -15.93 -8.98 -10.83
C SER A 337 -15.85 -9.04 -12.36
N LEU A 338 -16.96 -8.78 -13.06
CA LEU A 338 -16.98 -8.75 -14.52
C LEU A 338 -16.12 -7.60 -15.10
N THR A 339 -16.10 -6.44 -14.44
CA THR A 339 -15.21 -5.32 -14.79
C THR A 339 -13.74 -5.74 -14.75
N ASN A 340 -13.34 -6.46 -13.70
CA ASN A 340 -11.98 -6.96 -13.54
C ASN A 340 -11.65 -8.05 -14.58
N ILE A 341 -12.57 -8.98 -14.85
CA ILE A 341 -12.39 -10.01 -15.90
C ILE A 341 -12.20 -9.33 -17.27
N TYR A 342 -13.13 -8.45 -17.66
CA TYR A 342 -13.05 -7.74 -18.94
C TYR A 342 -11.75 -6.93 -19.07
N THR A 343 -11.39 -6.18 -18.03
CA THR A 343 -10.13 -5.41 -18.01
C THR A 343 -8.91 -6.32 -18.14
N SER A 344 -8.92 -7.46 -17.47
CA SER A 344 -7.84 -8.45 -17.55
C SER A 344 -7.73 -9.12 -18.94
N LEU A 345 -8.86 -9.37 -19.60
CA LEU A 345 -8.91 -9.94 -20.96
C LEU A 345 -8.33 -8.96 -22.00
N ARG A 346 -8.68 -7.67 -21.86
CA ARG A 346 -8.30 -6.57 -22.76
C ARG A 346 -6.92 -5.97 -22.49
N GLY A 347 -6.36 -6.20 -21.30
CA GLY A 347 -5.00 -5.86 -20.95
C GLY A 347 -3.98 -6.87 -21.48
N ASN A 348 -2.74 -6.44 -21.63
CA ASN A 348 -1.64 -7.36 -21.91
C ASN A 348 -1.32 -8.20 -20.67
N LYS A 349 -0.84 -9.42 -20.89
CA LYS A 349 -0.30 -10.29 -19.84
C LYS A 349 1.07 -10.78 -20.28
N PRO A 350 1.97 -11.10 -19.33
CA PRO A 350 3.26 -11.70 -19.64
C PRO A 350 3.13 -12.86 -20.63
N TYR A 351 2.29 -13.85 -20.28
CA TYR A 351 2.09 -15.07 -21.05
C TYR A 351 1.11 -14.94 -22.24
N ARG A 352 0.47 -13.78 -22.48
CA ARG A 352 -0.59 -13.65 -23.48
C ARG A 352 -0.82 -12.20 -23.93
N LYS A 353 -0.85 -11.97 -25.24
CA LYS A 353 -1.33 -10.70 -25.83
C LYS A 353 -2.79 -10.44 -25.47
N ASN A 354 -3.20 -9.18 -25.40
CA ASN A 354 -4.60 -8.83 -25.17
C ASN A 354 -5.58 -9.50 -26.16
N TYR A 355 -6.79 -9.81 -25.68
CA TYR A 355 -7.86 -10.27 -26.57
C TYR A 355 -8.47 -9.08 -27.30
N SER A 356 -8.94 -9.30 -28.53
CA SER A 356 -9.86 -8.39 -29.22
C SER A 356 -11.16 -8.22 -28.42
N LYS A 357 -11.97 -7.23 -28.79
CA LYS A 357 -13.20 -6.95 -28.05
C LYS A 357 -14.19 -8.11 -28.22
N ASP A 358 -14.31 -8.61 -29.45
CA ASP A 358 -15.17 -9.74 -29.78
C ASP A 358 -14.70 -11.02 -29.08
N GLU A 359 -13.38 -11.27 -29.04
CA GLU A 359 -12.82 -12.41 -28.30
C GLU A 359 -13.11 -12.32 -26.79
N ALA A 360 -12.96 -11.13 -26.19
CA ALA A 360 -13.26 -10.93 -24.78
C ALA A 360 -14.75 -11.19 -24.49
N PHE A 361 -15.66 -10.71 -25.34
CA PHE A 361 -17.10 -10.96 -25.17
C PHE A 361 -17.48 -12.42 -25.39
N ASN A 362 -16.89 -13.10 -26.38
CA ASN A 362 -17.09 -14.53 -26.56
C ASN A 362 -16.71 -15.32 -25.29
N ILE A 363 -15.59 -14.98 -24.65
CA ILE A 363 -15.19 -15.61 -23.38
C ILE A 363 -16.21 -15.32 -22.27
N LEU A 364 -16.69 -14.08 -22.15
CA LEU A 364 -17.69 -13.73 -21.13
C LEU A 364 -19.03 -14.44 -21.35
N GLU A 365 -19.45 -14.62 -22.60
CA GLU A 365 -20.65 -15.38 -22.95
C GLU A 365 -20.52 -16.87 -22.60
N GLU A 366 -19.37 -17.50 -22.89
CA GLU A 366 -19.11 -18.88 -22.47
C GLU A 366 -19.11 -19.00 -20.94
N MET A 367 -18.50 -18.05 -20.23
CA MET A 367 -18.56 -18.02 -18.76
C MET A 367 -19.99 -17.86 -18.23
N ALA A 368 -20.87 -17.12 -18.93
CA ALA A 368 -22.28 -17.01 -18.57
C ALA A 368 -23.03 -18.32 -18.79
N LYS A 369 -22.78 -19.04 -19.91
CA LYS A 369 -23.36 -20.37 -20.18
C LYS A 369 -22.93 -21.40 -19.12
N GLU A 370 -21.72 -21.29 -18.60
CA GLU A 370 -21.20 -22.08 -17.47
C GLU A 370 -21.74 -21.64 -16.10
N ASN A 371 -22.64 -20.65 -16.06
CA ASN A 371 -23.19 -20.03 -14.85
C ASN A 371 -22.10 -19.50 -13.91
N ARG A 372 -20.96 -19.04 -14.44
CA ARG A 372 -19.86 -18.46 -13.63
C ARG A 372 -20.06 -16.97 -13.39
N VAL A 373 -20.67 -16.28 -14.35
CA VAL A 373 -20.98 -14.85 -14.31
C VAL A 373 -22.44 -14.62 -14.70
N ASP A 374 -22.98 -13.47 -14.31
CA ASP A 374 -24.37 -13.10 -14.55
C ASP A 374 -24.58 -12.73 -16.03
N GLU A 375 -25.39 -13.52 -16.74
CA GLU A 375 -25.67 -13.32 -18.17
C GLU A 375 -26.27 -11.93 -18.47
N THR A 376 -27.10 -11.41 -17.57
CA THR A 376 -27.72 -10.08 -17.74
C THR A 376 -26.65 -9.00 -17.75
N ILE A 377 -25.68 -9.09 -16.82
CA ILE A 377 -24.57 -8.14 -16.72
C ILE A 377 -23.61 -8.29 -17.92
N VAL A 378 -23.41 -9.50 -18.44
CA VAL A 378 -22.63 -9.70 -19.68
C VAL A 378 -23.28 -8.97 -20.86
N ASN A 379 -24.60 -9.02 -20.98
CA ASN A 379 -25.33 -8.30 -22.02
C ASN A 379 -25.23 -6.77 -21.83
N ASP A 380 -25.35 -6.28 -20.60
CA ASP A 380 -25.14 -4.87 -20.27
C ASP A 380 -23.72 -4.42 -20.65
N PHE A 381 -22.70 -5.24 -20.38
CA PHE A 381 -21.31 -4.94 -20.72
C PHE A 381 -21.11 -4.78 -22.23
N LYS A 382 -21.80 -5.56 -23.05
CA LYS A 382 -21.76 -5.36 -24.50
C LYS A 382 -22.18 -3.95 -24.87
N GLU A 383 -23.19 -3.40 -24.19
CA GLU A 383 -23.70 -2.04 -24.39
C GLU A 383 -22.72 -0.97 -23.90
N ILE A 384 -22.16 -1.17 -22.69
CA ILE A 384 -21.23 -0.25 -22.03
C ILE A 384 -19.95 -0.05 -22.86
N PHE A 385 -19.47 -1.12 -23.49
CA PHE A 385 -18.21 -1.11 -24.22
C PHE A 385 -18.40 -1.21 -25.74
N LYS A 386 -19.59 -0.87 -26.29
CA LYS A 386 -19.87 -0.84 -27.74
C LYS A 386 -18.90 0.03 -28.54
#